data_AF-A0A8B9V097-F1
#
_entry.id   AF-A0A8B9V097-F1
#
_cell.length_a   1.000
_cell.length_b   1.000
_cell.length_c   1.000
_cell.angle_alpha   90.00
_cell.angle_beta   90.00
_cell.angle_gamma   90.00
#
_symmetry.space_group_name_H-M   'P 1'
#
loop_
_entity.id
_entity.type
_entity.pdbx_description
1 polymer ?
#
loop_
_entity_poly.entity_id
_entity_poly.type
_entity_poly.pdbx_seq_one_letter_code
_entity_poly.pdbx_strand_id
1 'polypeptide(L)'
;IRKGSSKCEPRSLLEKLRWVTLGYHYNWDTKKYTPNHHTPFPSDLAFLSEQVAAACGFQGFQAQAGILNYYHFDSSLGIHVDESELDHSRPLLSFSFGQSSIFLLGGLKREEAPTAMFMHSGDIMVMSGFSRLLHHAVPRVLPNPEGTALPSCLDQALPSDLPAGSVIEQSSEEDWQVCAKYLQSSRINMTIRQVLAEGQNFPEESGTEIKGQAPSEDGYHQENGRAKRHRANTDS
;
A
#
# COMPACT_ATOMS: atom_id res chain seq x y z
N ILE A 1 -40.74 13.49 21.71
CA ILE A 1 -39.81 13.72 20.57
C ILE A 1 -39.08 12.40 20.33
N ARG A 2 -39.47 11.64 19.30
CA ARG A 2 -38.93 10.30 19.03
C ARG A 2 -37.47 10.43 18.57
N LYS A 3 -36.54 9.85 19.35
CA LYS A 3 -35.17 9.53 18.90
C LYS A 3 -35.29 8.57 17.72
N GLY A 4 -35.11 9.04 16.50
CA GLY A 4 -34.89 8.18 15.34
C GLY A 4 -33.52 7.53 15.48
N SER A 5 -33.48 6.23 15.76
CA SER A 5 -32.25 5.46 15.56
C SER A 5 -32.04 5.33 14.05
N SER A 6 -31.24 6.21 13.46
CA SER A 6 -30.69 5.97 12.14
C SER A 6 -29.85 4.70 12.22
N LYS A 7 -30.37 3.59 11.70
CA LYS A 7 -29.56 2.39 11.48
C LYS A 7 -28.42 2.83 10.56
N CYS A 8 -27.19 2.77 11.08
CA CYS A 8 -26.01 3.08 10.28
C CYS A 8 -25.96 2.04 9.15
N GLU A 9 -26.14 2.49 7.90
CA GLU A 9 -26.04 1.61 6.75
C GLU A 9 -24.66 0.95 6.73
N PRO A 10 -24.55 -0.33 6.37
CA PRO A 10 -23.28 -1.02 6.32
C PRO A 10 -22.36 -0.36 5.28
N ARG A 11 -21.11 -0.08 5.66
CA ARG A 11 -20.10 0.47 4.74
C ARG A 11 -19.95 -0.42 3.49
N SER A 12 -19.94 0.21 2.33
CA SER A 12 -19.63 -0.39 1.02
C SER A 12 -18.21 -0.96 0.96
N LEU A 13 -17.90 -1.74 -0.08
CA LEU A 13 -16.54 -2.27 -0.29
C LEU A 13 -15.51 -1.14 -0.48
N LEU A 14 -15.88 -0.09 -1.23
CA LEU A 14 -15.02 1.07 -1.46
C LEU A 14 -14.70 1.82 -0.16
N GLU A 15 -15.69 1.99 0.73
CA GLU A 15 -15.50 2.62 2.05
C GLU A 15 -14.69 1.75 3.03
N LYS A 16 -14.65 0.44 2.79
CA LYS A 16 -13.83 -0.52 3.56
C LYS A 16 -12.39 -0.63 3.07
N LEU A 17 -12.09 -0.17 1.85
CA LEU A 17 -10.73 -0.19 1.32
C LEU A 17 -9.78 0.63 2.20
N ARG A 18 -8.58 0.11 2.43
CA ARG A 18 -7.56 0.74 3.30
C ARG A 18 -6.21 0.83 2.62
N TRP A 19 -5.81 -0.24 1.94
CA TRP A 19 -4.59 -0.24 1.15
C TRP A 19 -4.70 -1.15 -0.07
N VAL A 20 -3.90 -0.86 -1.08
CA VAL A 20 -3.63 -1.71 -2.25
C VAL A 20 -2.11 -1.73 -2.48
N THR A 21 -1.57 -2.87 -2.89
CA THR A 21 -0.16 -2.98 -3.29
C THR A 21 -0.06 -3.27 -4.79
N LEU A 22 0.95 -2.71 -5.45
CA LEU A 22 1.22 -2.84 -6.89
C LEU A 22 2.67 -3.28 -7.11
N GLY A 23 2.96 -3.96 -8.22
CA GLY A 23 4.33 -4.41 -8.51
C GLY A 23 4.74 -5.54 -7.59
N TYR A 24 5.95 -5.46 -7.01
CA TYR A 24 6.33 -6.33 -5.91
C TYR A 24 5.46 -6.02 -4.68
N HIS A 25 4.74 -7.03 -4.19
CA HIS A 25 3.81 -6.85 -3.08
C HIS A 25 4.55 -6.84 -1.75
N TYR A 26 4.33 -5.78 -0.98
CA TYR A 26 4.84 -5.67 0.38
C TYR A 26 4.15 -6.68 1.30
N ASN A 27 4.92 -7.54 1.97
CA ASN A 27 4.38 -8.44 2.97
C ASN A 27 4.39 -7.77 4.36
N TRP A 28 3.19 -7.52 4.90
CA TRP A 28 3.02 -6.83 6.18
C TRP A 28 3.56 -7.61 7.39
N ASP A 29 3.61 -8.94 7.31
CA ASP A 29 4.09 -9.81 8.40
C ASP A 29 5.61 -9.87 8.40
N THR A 30 6.23 -10.12 7.24
CA THR A 30 7.68 -10.28 7.12
C THR A 30 8.42 -8.95 6.90
N LYS A 31 7.70 -7.89 6.55
CA LYS A 31 8.21 -6.55 6.20
C LYS A 31 9.21 -6.54 5.05
N LYS A 32 9.03 -7.45 4.08
CA LYS A 32 9.94 -7.66 2.96
C LYS A 32 9.19 -7.79 1.63
N TYR A 33 9.91 -7.50 0.56
CA TYR A 33 9.53 -7.83 -0.82
C TYR A 33 10.15 -9.17 -1.22
N THR A 34 9.45 -9.93 -2.07
CA THR A 34 9.93 -11.20 -2.61
C THR A 34 9.66 -11.27 -4.12
N PRO A 35 10.47 -12.03 -4.88
CA PRO A 35 10.29 -12.13 -6.33
C PRO A 35 8.98 -12.84 -6.71
N ASN A 36 8.50 -13.74 -5.86
CA ASN A 36 7.37 -14.62 -6.19
C ASN A 36 5.99 -14.00 -5.91
N HIS A 37 5.95 -12.87 -5.21
CA HIS A 37 4.70 -12.19 -4.89
C HIS A 37 4.68 -10.83 -5.60
N HIS A 38 4.33 -10.83 -6.88
CA HIS A 38 4.26 -9.62 -7.68
C HIS A 38 3.12 -9.67 -8.71
N THR A 39 2.71 -8.48 -9.13
CA THR A 39 1.86 -8.24 -10.31
C THR A 39 2.57 -7.23 -11.22
N PRO A 40 2.27 -7.20 -12.53
CA PRO A 40 2.78 -6.14 -13.39
C PRO A 40 2.44 -4.76 -12.82
N PHE A 41 3.43 -3.88 -12.72
CA PHE A 41 3.19 -2.52 -12.25
C PHE A 41 2.42 -1.73 -13.33
N PRO A 42 1.37 -0.95 -12.97
CA PRO A 42 0.60 -0.17 -13.94
C PRO A 42 1.47 0.82 -14.73
N SER A 43 1.46 0.73 -16.06
CA SER A 43 2.40 1.45 -16.92
C SER A 43 2.19 2.97 -16.93
N ASP A 44 0.95 3.41 -16.76
CA ASP A 44 0.56 4.82 -16.64
C ASP A 44 1.15 5.45 -15.36
N LEU A 45 1.01 4.78 -14.21
CA LEU A 45 1.57 5.22 -12.94
C LEU A 45 3.11 5.10 -12.93
N ALA A 46 3.66 4.07 -13.59
CA ALA A 46 5.11 3.96 -13.77
C ALA A 46 5.65 5.16 -14.54
N PHE A 47 5.04 5.47 -15.69
CA PHE A 47 5.43 6.60 -16.52
C PHE A 47 5.36 7.92 -15.74
N LEU A 48 4.26 8.20 -15.04
CA LEU A 48 4.14 9.38 -14.17
C LEU A 48 5.27 9.46 -13.13
N SER A 49 5.54 8.34 -12.45
CA SER A 49 6.56 8.27 -11.41
C SER A 49 7.96 8.50 -11.97
N GLU A 50 8.26 7.94 -13.13
CA GLU A 50 9.52 8.14 -13.84
C GLU A 50 9.71 9.59 -14.28
N GLN A 51 8.65 10.26 -14.78
CA GLN A 51 8.72 11.67 -15.14
C GLN A 51 9.01 12.56 -13.94
N VAL A 52 8.33 12.33 -12.81
CA VAL A 52 8.56 13.07 -11.56
C VAL A 52 9.97 12.82 -11.04
N ALA A 53 10.42 11.56 -10.99
CA ALA A 53 11.75 11.21 -10.55
C ALA A 53 12.83 11.86 -11.41
N ALA A 54 12.68 11.81 -12.75
CA ALA A 54 13.59 12.43 -13.69
C ALA A 54 13.66 13.96 -13.53
N ALA A 55 12.51 14.62 -13.34
CA ALA A 55 12.43 16.06 -13.08
C ALA A 55 13.14 16.46 -11.77
N CYS A 56 13.16 15.56 -10.78
CA CYS A 56 13.89 15.74 -9.52
C CYS A 56 15.36 15.29 -9.58
N GLY A 57 15.89 14.93 -10.76
CA GLY A 57 17.30 14.54 -10.94
C GLY A 57 17.60 13.05 -10.77
N PHE A 58 16.59 12.20 -10.61
CA PHE A 58 16.73 10.75 -10.47
C PHE A 58 16.44 10.04 -11.79
N GLN A 59 17.31 10.24 -12.77
CA GLN A 59 17.26 9.54 -14.05
C GLN A 59 17.37 8.01 -13.86
N GLY A 60 16.63 7.25 -14.66
CA GLY A 60 16.63 5.78 -14.59
C GLY A 60 15.95 5.19 -13.35
N PHE A 61 15.14 5.98 -12.63
CA PHE A 61 14.23 5.43 -11.63
C PHE A 61 13.29 4.40 -12.26
N GLN A 62 13.00 3.31 -11.55
CA GLN A 62 12.05 2.29 -11.98
C GLN A 62 10.94 2.09 -10.95
N ALA A 63 9.69 2.30 -11.36
CA ALA A 63 8.53 2.03 -10.51
C ALA A 63 8.32 0.51 -10.38
N GLN A 64 8.76 -0.07 -9.26
CA GLN A 64 8.78 -1.52 -9.06
C GLN A 64 7.81 -1.99 -7.96
N ALA A 65 7.50 -1.13 -7.00
CA ALA A 65 6.48 -1.40 -5.99
C ALA A 65 5.69 -0.14 -5.67
N GLY A 66 4.42 -0.34 -5.34
CA GLY A 66 3.49 0.73 -5.01
C GLY A 66 2.64 0.36 -3.80
N ILE A 67 2.40 1.31 -2.90
CA ILE A 67 1.43 1.18 -1.83
C ILE A 67 0.47 2.35 -1.93
N LEU A 68 -0.80 2.05 -2.15
CA LEU A 68 -1.88 3.02 -2.19
C LEU A 68 -2.59 2.95 -0.85
N ASN A 69 -2.68 4.07 -0.14
CA ASN A 69 -3.35 4.17 1.15
C ASN A 69 -4.62 5.01 1.02
N TYR A 70 -5.71 4.51 1.58
CA TYR A 70 -7.05 5.10 1.53
C TYR A 70 -7.45 5.53 2.94
N TYR A 71 -7.43 6.84 3.17
CA TYR A 71 -7.67 7.44 4.49
C TYR A 71 -9.06 8.08 4.54
N HIS A 72 -9.75 7.88 5.65
CA HIS A 72 -10.94 8.65 6.04
C HIS A 72 -10.55 9.68 7.12
N PHE A 73 -11.46 10.57 7.52
CA PHE A 73 -11.15 11.59 8.56
C PHE A 73 -10.73 11.01 9.92
N ASP A 74 -11.13 9.79 10.24
CA ASP A 74 -10.75 9.07 11.46
C ASP A 74 -9.44 8.27 11.30
N SER A 75 -8.86 8.26 10.11
CA SER A 75 -7.65 7.51 9.80
C SER A 75 -6.41 8.31 10.18
N SER A 76 -5.37 7.58 10.59
CA SER A 76 -4.04 8.13 10.85
C SER A 76 -2.99 7.10 10.46
N LEU A 77 -1.78 7.57 10.17
CA LEU A 77 -0.60 6.73 9.98
C LEU A 77 0.41 7.06 11.08
N GLY A 78 0.73 6.04 11.88
CA GLY A 78 1.69 6.16 12.98
C GLY A 78 3.10 6.49 12.51
N ILE A 79 3.94 6.91 13.46
CA ILE A 79 5.35 7.22 13.19
C ILE A 79 6.09 5.95 12.77
N HIS A 80 6.69 5.95 11.58
CA HIS A 80 7.45 4.86 10.99
C HIS A 80 8.56 5.37 10.05
N VAL A 81 9.38 4.46 9.55
CA VAL A 81 10.40 4.68 8.50
C VAL A 81 10.16 3.64 7.41
N ASP A 82 10.29 4.05 6.14
CA ASP A 82 10.23 3.15 4.99
C ASP A 82 11.64 2.63 4.67
N GLU A 83 11.98 1.44 5.16
CA GLU A 83 13.34 0.85 5.03
C GLU A 83 13.37 -0.54 4.37
N SER A 84 12.24 -1.02 3.86
CA SER A 84 12.08 -2.40 3.38
C SER A 84 12.65 -2.66 1.98
N GLU A 85 12.98 -1.60 1.22
CA GLU A 85 13.65 -1.71 -0.07
C GLU A 85 15.12 -2.12 0.10
N LEU A 86 15.70 -2.79 -0.90
CA LEU A 86 17.11 -3.18 -0.87
C LEU A 86 18.04 -2.01 -1.26
N ASP A 87 17.55 -1.08 -2.09
CA ASP A 87 18.29 0.10 -2.53
C ASP A 87 17.67 1.38 -1.96
N HIS A 88 18.32 1.96 -0.95
CA HIS A 88 17.91 3.23 -0.34
C HIS A 88 18.46 4.46 -1.06
N SER A 89 19.28 4.29 -2.12
CA SER A 89 19.80 5.41 -2.91
C SER A 89 18.72 6.01 -3.82
N ARG A 90 17.66 5.25 -4.11
CA ARG A 90 16.56 5.65 -4.97
C ARG A 90 15.48 6.41 -4.20
N PRO A 91 14.82 7.39 -4.85
CA PRO A 91 13.80 8.19 -4.19
C PRO A 91 12.56 7.34 -3.88
N LEU A 92 11.80 7.78 -2.87
CA LEU A 92 10.41 7.40 -2.66
C LEU A 92 9.52 8.57 -3.06
N LEU A 93 8.57 8.30 -3.94
CA LEU A 93 7.62 9.28 -4.44
C LEU A 93 6.29 9.06 -3.73
N SER A 94 5.68 10.13 -3.22
CA SER A 94 4.40 10.09 -2.53
C SER A 94 3.44 11.14 -3.09
N PHE A 95 2.37 10.68 -3.73
CA PHE A 95 1.33 11.52 -4.34
C PHE A 95 0.13 11.61 -3.40
N SER A 96 -0.55 12.75 -3.36
CA SER A 96 -1.71 12.99 -2.48
C SER A 96 -2.90 13.53 -3.28
N PHE A 97 -4.08 12.93 -3.11
CA PHE A 97 -5.32 13.35 -3.78
C PHE A 97 -6.50 13.39 -2.80
N GLY A 98 -7.41 14.36 -2.98
CA GLY A 98 -8.60 14.51 -2.14
C GLY A 98 -8.38 15.44 -0.94
N GLN A 99 -8.93 15.07 0.21
CA GLN A 99 -8.87 15.91 1.42
C GLN A 99 -7.42 16.15 1.88
N SER A 100 -7.17 17.33 2.44
CA SER A 100 -5.83 17.71 2.91
C SER A 100 -5.41 16.88 4.13
N SER A 101 -4.12 16.73 4.36
CA SER A 101 -3.60 16.09 5.57
C SER A 101 -2.45 16.87 6.19
N ILE A 102 -2.21 16.61 7.47
CA ILE A 102 -0.98 17.03 8.15
C ILE A 102 0.03 15.89 7.99
N PHE A 103 1.19 16.21 7.45
CA PHE A 103 2.35 15.32 7.40
C PHE A 103 3.39 15.79 8.42
N LEU A 104 3.98 14.85 9.15
CA LEU A 104 5.06 15.11 10.09
C LEU A 104 6.34 14.48 9.57
N LEU A 105 7.38 15.29 9.34
CA LEU A 105 8.73 14.83 8.99
C LEU A 105 9.65 15.02 10.19
N GLY A 106 10.04 13.91 10.81
CA GLY A 106 10.92 13.84 11.98
C GLY A 106 12.40 13.68 11.63
N GLY A 107 13.15 13.19 12.60
CA GLY A 107 14.58 12.91 12.49
C GLY A 107 14.91 11.44 12.24
N LEU A 108 16.20 11.13 12.30
CA LEU A 108 16.69 9.74 12.28
C LEU A 108 16.28 9.00 13.56
N LYS A 109 16.14 9.72 14.67
CA LYS A 109 15.58 9.17 15.91
C LYS A 109 14.13 9.58 16.08
N ARG A 110 13.34 8.70 16.69
CA ARG A 110 11.89 8.86 16.87
C ARG A 110 11.54 10.05 17.77
N GLU A 111 12.43 10.42 18.68
CA GLU A 111 12.23 11.46 19.69
C GLU A 111 12.49 12.87 19.16
N GLU A 112 13.12 12.99 17.98
CA GLU A 112 13.39 14.27 17.35
C GLU A 112 12.08 14.94 16.93
N ALA A 113 11.90 16.20 17.32
CA ALA A 113 10.68 16.95 17.07
C ALA A 113 10.44 17.11 15.56
N PRO A 114 9.28 16.68 15.04
CA PRO A 114 9.02 16.74 13.61
C PRO A 114 8.62 18.14 13.14
N THR A 115 8.93 18.43 11.88
CA THR A 115 8.35 19.56 11.16
C THR A 115 7.01 19.15 10.57
N ALA A 116 5.96 19.93 10.87
CA ALA A 116 4.63 19.72 10.32
C ALA A 116 4.45 20.48 9.00
N MET A 117 3.81 19.85 8.02
CA MET A 117 3.45 20.46 6.74
C MET A 117 2.10 19.97 6.26
N PHE A 118 1.44 20.76 5.42
CA PHE A 118 0.23 20.32 4.71
C PHE A 118 0.59 19.48 3.49
N MET A 119 -0.27 18.51 3.20
CA MET A 119 -0.33 17.80 1.92
C MET A 119 -1.74 18.00 1.36
N HIS A 120 -1.87 18.86 0.36
CA HIS A 120 -3.10 19.14 -0.37
C HIS A 120 -3.29 18.14 -1.52
N SER A 121 -4.40 18.27 -2.24
CA SER A 121 -4.66 17.46 -3.44
C SER A 121 -3.76 17.92 -4.58
N GLY A 122 -3.07 16.97 -5.21
CA GLY A 122 -2.08 17.22 -6.26
C GLY A 122 -0.65 17.38 -5.75
N ASP A 123 -0.43 17.52 -4.44
CA ASP A 123 0.92 17.64 -3.88
C ASP A 123 1.69 16.32 -4.03
N ILE A 124 2.99 16.47 -4.34
CA ILE A 124 3.93 15.36 -4.51
C ILE A 124 5.12 15.57 -3.57
N MET A 125 5.41 14.57 -2.76
CA MET A 125 6.61 14.52 -1.93
C MET A 125 7.62 13.54 -2.52
N VAL A 126 8.89 13.95 -2.58
CA VAL A 126 10.00 13.09 -3.01
C VAL A 126 11.01 13.00 -1.86
N MET A 127 11.11 11.82 -1.23
CA MET A 127 12.06 11.54 -0.15
C MET A 127 13.27 10.81 -0.72
N SER A 128 14.47 11.35 -0.55
CA SER A 128 15.70 10.82 -1.15
C SER A 128 16.92 11.14 -0.30
N GLY A 129 18.00 10.37 -0.48
CA GLY A 129 19.23 10.54 0.30
C GLY A 129 18.95 10.52 1.80
N PHE A 130 19.38 11.56 2.52
CA PHE A 130 19.19 11.65 3.98
C PHE A 130 17.71 11.61 4.40
N SER A 131 16.79 12.20 3.64
CA SER A 131 15.38 12.25 4.03
C SER A 131 14.68 10.89 3.93
N ARG A 132 15.26 9.94 3.18
CA ARG A 132 14.64 8.64 2.87
C ARG A 132 14.40 7.77 4.11
N LEU A 133 15.23 7.96 5.14
CA LEU A 133 15.23 7.16 6.37
C LEU A 133 14.77 7.97 7.59
N LEU A 134 14.10 9.12 7.37
CA LEU A 134 13.53 9.91 8.45
C LEU A 134 12.19 9.33 8.91
N HIS A 135 11.98 9.38 10.22
CA HIS A 135 10.70 9.05 10.82
C HIS A 135 9.63 10.00 10.32
N HIS A 136 8.48 9.47 9.93
CA HIS A 136 7.38 10.29 9.47
C HIS A 136 6.02 9.70 9.83
N ALA A 137 4.99 10.55 9.81
CA ALA A 137 3.62 10.20 10.20
C ALA A 137 2.59 11.07 9.49
N VAL A 138 1.36 10.57 9.43
CA VAL A 138 0.18 11.34 8.99
C VAL A 138 -0.83 11.33 10.15
N PRO A 139 -0.72 12.25 11.11
CA PRO A 139 -1.58 12.23 12.30
C PRO A 139 -3.05 12.57 11.99
N ARG A 140 -3.33 13.28 10.89
CA ARG A 140 -4.68 13.78 10.64
C ARG A 140 -4.97 14.04 9.17
N VAL A 141 -6.13 13.58 8.71
CA VAL A 141 -6.82 14.09 7.51
C VAL A 141 -7.79 15.17 7.94
N LEU A 142 -7.79 16.28 7.22
CA LEU A 142 -8.56 17.48 7.53
C LEU A 142 -9.73 17.61 6.55
N PRO A 143 -10.93 17.98 7.03
CA PRO A 143 -11.97 18.41 6.12
C PRO A 143 -11.50 19.66 5.37
N ASN A 144 -12.02 19.84 4.16
CA ASN A 144 -11.66 20.94 3.30
C ASN A 144 -11.78 22.30 4.04
N PRO A 145 -10.67 23.06 4.17
CA PRO A 145 -10.68 24.35 4.88
C PRO A 145 -11.62 25.37 4.25
N GLU A 146 -11.88 25.27 2.95
CA GLU A 146 -12.75 26.19 2.20
C GLU A 146 -14.24 25.94 2.46
N GLY A 147 -14.59 24.88 3.20
CA GLY A 147 -15.97 24.49 3.49
C GLY A 147 -16.72 23.90 2.28
N THR A 148 -16.06 23.80 1.12
CA THR A 148 -16.56 23.11 -0.07
C THR A 148 -16.33 21.60 0.05
N ALA A 149 -17.13 20.81 -0.66
CA ALA A 149 -17.08 19.35 -0.55
C ALA A 149 -15.77 18.77 -1.12
N LEU A 150 -15.21 19.37 -2.17
CA LEU A 150 -13.96 18.99 -2.81
C LEU A 150 -13.00 20.19 -2.92
N PRO A 151 -11.67 19.95 -2.89
CA PRO A 151 -10.68 20.97 -3.24
C PRO A 151 -10.90 21.53 -4.65
N SER A 152 -10.74 22.85 -4.83
CA SER A 152 -10.99 23.54 -6.09
C SER A 152 -10.18 23.02 -7.29
N CYS A 153 -9.00 22.44 -7.05
CA CYS A 153 -8.19 21.82 -8.11
C CYS A 153 -8.84 20.55 -8.71
N LEU A 154 -9.80 19.94 -8.02
CA LEU A 154 -10.56 18.77 -8.50
C LEU A 154 -11.86 19.16 -9.22
N ASP A 155 -12.27 20.43 -9.18
CA ASP A 155 -13.45 20.92 -9.92
C ASP A 155 -13.13 21.21 -11.40
N GLN A 156 -11.86 21.15 -11.79
CA GLN A 156 -11.44 21.40 -13.16
C GLN A 156 -11.71 20.18 -14.04
N ALA A 157 -12.55 20.35 -15.06
CA ALA A 157 -12.78 19.31 -16.05
C ALA A 157 -11.50 19.01 -16.83
N LEU A 158 -11.28 17.73 -17.14
CA LEU A 158 -10.22 17.32 -18.05
C LEU A 158 -10.41 18.00 -19.42
N PRO A 159 -9.33 18.46 -20.07
CA PRO A 159 -9.42 19.01 -21.43
C PRO A 159 -10.05 17.99 -22.40
N SER A 160 -10.94 18.46 -23.29
CA SER A 160 -11.56 17.61 -24.30
C SER A 160 -10.55 17.03 -25.29
N ASP A 161 -9.48 17.78 -25.54
CA ASP A 161 -8.48 17.49 -26.56
C ASP A 161 -7.20 17.01 -25.90
N LEU A 162 -7.19 15.75 -25.47
CA LEU A 162 -5.99 15.13 -24.92
C LEU A 162 -4.95 14.89 -26.03
N PRO A 163 -3.65 15.13 -25.77
CA PRO A 163 -2.60 14.88 -26.76
C PRO A 163 -2.57 13.43 -27.24
N ALA A 164 -2.19 13.22 -28.50
CA ALA A 164 -1.95 11.88 -29.03
C ALA A 164 -0.87 11.16 -28.21
N GLY A 165 -1.17 9.96 -27.71
CA GLY A 165 -0.27 9.21 -26.82
C GLY A 165 -0.36 9.60 -25.34
N SER A 166 -1.38 10.36 -24.94
CA SER A 166 -1.70 10.61 -23.53
C SER A 166 -1.91 9.31 -22.77
N VAL A 167 -1.30 9.19 -21.59
CA VAL A 167 -1.60 8.13 -20.61
C VAL A 167 -2.87 8.42 -19.79
N ILE A 168 -3.36 9.65 -19.84
CA ILE A 168 -4.63 10.07 -19.22
C ILE A 168 -5.77 9.69 -20.15
N GLU A 169 -6.79 9.05 -19.61
CA GLU A 169 -8.04 8.70 -20.30
C GLU A 169 -9.22 9.50 -19.72
N GLN A 170 -10.26 9.73 -20.52
CA GLN A 170 -11.49 10.36 -20.02
C GLN A 170 -12.27 9.37 -19.16
N SER A 171 -12.64 9.78 -17.95
CA SER A 171 -13.57 9.04 -17.10
C SER A 171 -15.02 9.35 -17.50
N SER A 172 -15.91 8.37 -17.33
CA SER A 172 -17.34 8.61 -17.48
C SER A 172 -17.85 9.54 -16.36
N GLU A 173 -18.94 10.26 -16.61
CA GLU A 173 -19.57 11.08 -15.55
C GLU A 173 -20.02 10.20 -14.37
N GLU A 174 -20.48 8.98 -14.63
CA GLU A 174 -20.90 8.03 -13.60
C GLU A 174 -19.74 7.63 -12.68
N ASP A 175 -18.58 7.31 -13.24
CA ASP A 175 -17.38 7.00 -12.47
C ASP A 175 -16.90 8.23 -11.68
N TRP A 176 -16.90 9.41 -12.31
CA TRP A 176 -16.51 10.64 -11.64
C TRP A 176 -17.41 10.95 -10.44
N GLN A 177 -18.74 10.78 -10.55
CA GLN A 177 -19.64 10.99 -9.42
C GLN A 177 -19.33 10.06 -8.24
N VAL A 178 -18.92 8.82 -8.50
CA VAL A 178 -18.45 7.89 -7.45
C VAL A 178 -17.16 8.40 -6.81
N CYS A 179 -16.17 8.78 -7.62
CA CYS A 179 -14.89 9.34 -7.15
C CYS A 179 -15.08 10.62 -6.34
N ALA A 180 -15.83 11.58 -6.88
CA ALA A 180 -16.16 12.85 -6.26
C ALA A 180 -16.81 12.63 -4.90
N LYS A 181 -17.87 11.81 -4.82
CA LYS A 181 -18.54 11.48 -3.55
C LYS A 181 -17.59 10.85 -2.54
N TYR A 182 -16.72 9.94 -2.97
CA TYR A 182 -15.73 9.31 -2.10
C TYR A 182 -14.72 10.31 -1.55
N LEU A 183 -14.16 11.19 -2.40
CA LEU A 183 -13.13 12.16 -2.04
C LEU A 183 -13.64 13.31 -1.16
N GLN A 184 -14.96 13.49 -1.00
CA GLN A 184 -15.53 14.47 -0.05
C GLN A 184 -15.16 14.17 1.41
N SER A 185 -14.82 12.92 1.73
CA SER A 185 -14.52 12.50 3.10
C SER A 185 -13.25 11.66 3.23
N SER A 186 -12.45 11.61 2.16
CA SER A 186 -11.28 10.76 2.10
C SER A 186 -10.08 11.42 1.41
N ARG A 187 -8.92 10.85 1.68
CA ARG A 187 -7.65 11.15 1.03
C ARG A 187 -7.06 9.87 0.47
N ILE A 188 -6.58 9.92 -0.76
CA ILE A 188 -5.84 8.84 -1.39
C ILE A 188 -4.36 9.25 -1.43
N ASN A 189 -3.50 8.33 -1.02
CA ASN A 189 -2.06 8.49 -1.13
C ASN A 189 -1.49 7.36 -1.97
N MET A 190 -0.57 7.66 -2.87
CA MET A 190 0.15 6.65 -3.65
C MET A 190 1.64 6.79 -3.35
N THR A 191 2.27 5.75 -2.83
CA THR A 191 3.70 5.73 -2.55
C THR A 191 4.41 4.73 -3.45
N ILE A 192 5.29 5.23 -4.31
CA ILE A 192 5.98 4.47 -5.36
C ILE A 192 7.48 4.43 -5.04
N ARG A 193 8.05 3.24 -5.19
CA ARG A 193 9.43 2.92 -4.80
C ARG A 193 10.09 2.01 -5.82
N GLN A 194 11.42 2.12 -5.89
CA GLN A 194 12.27 1.14 -6.55
C GLN A 194 12.78 0.17 -5.46
N VAL A 195 12.61 -1.14 -5.67
CA VAL A 195 12.92 -2.16 -4.66
C VAL A 195 14.34 -2.68 -4.82
N LEU A 196 14.77 -2.88 -6.07
CA LEU A 196 16.06 -3.44 -6.46
C LEU A 196 16.95 -2.36 -7.08
N ALA A 197 18.25 -2.39 -6.75
CA ALA A 197 19.24 -1.63 -7.50
C ALA A 197 19.34 -2.13 -8.94
N GLU A 198 19.91 -1.30 -9.82
CA GLU A 198 20.12 -1.67 -11.23
C GLU A 198 21.03 -2.90 -11.34
N GLY A 199 20.54 -3.97 -12.00
CA GLY A 199 21.24 -5.24 -12.13
C GLY A 199 21.21 -6.14 -10.88
N GLN A 200 20.55 -5.71 -9.79
CA GLN A 200 20.40 -6.52 -8.59
C GLN A 200 19.21 -7.48 -8.72
N ASN A 201 19.39 -8.72 -8.22
CA ASN A 201 18.30 -9.68 -8.04
C ASN A 201 17.97 -9.84 -6.55
N PHE A 202 16.77 -10.34 -6.26
CA PHE A 202 16.46 -10.77 -4.90
C PHE A 202 17.43 -11.87 -4.44
N PRO A 203 17.88 -11.87 -3.18
CA PRO A 203 18.71 -12.95 -2.65
C PRO A 203 18.01 -14.30 -2.78
N GLU A 204 18.74 -15.34 -3.19
CA GLU A 204 18.21 -16.70 -3.13
C GLU A 204 17.95 -17.06 -1.66
N GLU A 205 16.75 -17.55 -1.36
CA GLU A 205 16.49 -18.15 -0.06
C GLU A 205 17.36 -19.41 0.02
N SER A 206 18.42 -19.36 0.83
CA SER A 206 19.21 -20.55 1.14
C SER A 206 18.25 -21.59 1.72
N GLY A 207 17.95 -22.62 0.92
CA GLY A 207 17.07 -23.70 1.33
C GLY A 207 17.53 -24.20 2.69
N THR A 208 16.63 -24.13 3.66
CA THR A 208 16.84 -24.77 4.96
C THR A 208 17.25 -26.20 4.67
N GLU A 209 18.49 -26.55 5.01
CA GLU A 209 18.97 -27.92 4.97
C GLU A 209 17.99 -28.75 5.81
N ILE A 210 17.10 -29.48 5.14
CA ILE A 210 16.44 -30.62 5.74
C ILE A 210 17.58 -31.60 5.98
N LYS A 211 18.17 -31.54 7.18
CA LYS A 211 19.07 -32.59 7.67
C LYS A 211 18.33 -33.90 7.48
N GLY A 212 18.79 -34.68 6.51
CA GLY A 212 18.28 -36.00 6.23
C GLY A 212 18.33 -36.83 7.51
N GLN A 213 17.17 -37.16 8.05
CA GLN A 213 17.05 -38.36 8.86
C GLN A 213 17.03 -39.52 7.88
N ALA A 214 18.15 -40.25 7.84
CA ALA A 214 18.25 -41.53 7.18
C ALA A 214 17.20 -42.51 7.75
N PRO A 215 16.65 -43.42 6.94
CA PRO A 215 15.70 -44.41 7.41
C PRO A 215 16.44 -45.47 8.23
N SER A 216 16.02 -45.68 9.48
CA SER A 216 16.40 -46.87 10.24
C SER A 216 15.52 -48.03 9.80
N GLU A 217 16.10 -48.93 9.01
CA GLU A 217 15.61 -50.30 8.88
C GLU A 217 15.94 -51.05 10.18
N ASP A 218 14.95 -51.68 10.78
CA ASP A 218 15.14 -52.93 11.51
C ASP A 218 13.85 -53.75 11.44
N GLY A 219 14.04 -55.04 11.19
CA GLY A 219 13.05 -55.93 10.62
C GLY A 219 12.17 -56.70 11.61
N TYR A 220 11.07 -57.21 11.03
CA TYR A 220 10.36 -58.47 11.35
C TYR A 220 9.84 -58.73 12.77
N HIS A 221 8.51 -58.74 12.91
CA HIS A 221 7.79 -59.98 13.24
C HIS A 221 6.33 -59.92 12.79
N GLN A 222 5.92 -60.96 12.07
CA GLN A 222 4.59 -61.23 11.56
C GLN A 222 3.96 -62.29 12.46
N GLU A 223 2.76 -62.06 13.00
CA GLU A 223 1.91 -63.18 13.44
C GLU A 223 0.40 -62.87 13.32
N ASN A 224 -0.30 -63.86 12.76
CA ASN A 224 -1.70 -63.92 12.41
C ASN A 224 -2.63 -63.95 13.64
N GLY A 225 -3.87 -63.46 13.51
CA GLY A 225 -4.88 -63.76 14.53
C GLY A 225 -6.27 -63.12 14.41
N ARG A 226 -7.08 -63.63 13.47
CA ARG A 226 -8.54 -63.83 13.53
C ARG A 226 -9.47 -62.78 14.19
N ALA A 227 -10.43 -62.35 13.37
CA ALA A 227 -11.69 -61.70 13.72
C ALA A 227 -12.50 -62.36 14.86
N LYS A 228 -13.18 -61.53 15.65
CA LYS A 228 -14.52 -61.81 16.21
C LYS A 228 -15.30 -60.51 16.42
N ARG A 229 -16.45 -60.42 15.74
CA ARG A 229 -17.59 -59.56 16.07
C ARG A 229 -18.11 -59.92 17.47
N HIS A 230 -18.48 -58.95 18.31
CA HIS A 230 -19.86 -58.84 18.83
C HIS A 230 -20.14 -57.59 19.68
N ARG A 231 -21.25 -56.94 19.32
CA ARG A 231 -22.30 -56.29 20.13
C ARG A 231 -22.01 -55.00 20.92
N ALA A 232 -22.78 -53.98 20.52
CA ALA A 232 -23.31 -52.90 21.35
C ALA A 232 -24.11 -53.43 22.56
N ASN A 233 -24.09 -52.69 23.68
CA ASN A 233 -25.28 -52.01 24.21
C ASN A 233 -24.98 -51.08 25.41
N THR A 234 -25.63 -49.91 25.37
CA THR A 234 -26.34 -49.16 26.45
C THR A 234 -25.68 -48.69 27.75
N ASP A 235 -25.91 -47.40 27.98
CA ASP A 235 -26.28 -46.68 29.21
C ASP A 235 -25.30 -46.59 30.40
N SER A 236 -24.80 -45.37 30.63
CA SER A 236 -25.02 -44.57 31.85
C SER A 236 -24.69 -43.10 31.59
#